data_AF-A0A822CE85-F1
#
_entry.id   AF-A0A822CE85-F1
#
_cell.length_a   1.000
_cell.length_b   1.000
_cell.length_c   1.000
_cell.angle_alpha   90.00
_cell.angle_beta   90.00
_cell.angle_gamma   90.00
#
_symmetry.space_group_name_H-M   'P 1'
#
loop_
_entity.id
_entity.type
_entity.pdbx_description
1 polymer ?
#
loop_
_entity_poly.entity_id
_entity_poly.type
_entity_poly.pdbx_seq_one_letter_code
_entity_poly.pdbx_strand_id
1 'polypeptide(L)'
;MTCFEDLSGELLMVIFEYMDVEDIWTIFFNMNTRFNTLVFDSRLRLTANISKIDKAKFDKFCLSLFQTNCYNIFTLILSNNYYRYPQIEQFLFHTNFIYFQSLYSLILIDINYNELINITKQIKQLINLNHLHINTHEIFHDKQLINVTYELFNQPNIRVLGLNFHEVNIY
;
A
#
# COMPACT_ATOMS: atom_id res chain seq x y z
N MET A 1 -34.48 18.92 -5.46
CA MET A 1 -33.11 18.90 -6.00
C MET A 1 -32.32 18.05 -5.03
N THR A 2 -31.73 16.94 -5.48
CA THR A 2 -30.94 16.05 -4.62
C THR A 2 -29.47 16.40 -4.75
N CYS A 3 -28.81 16.60 -3.61
CA CYS A 3 -27.38 16.88 -3.53
C CYS A 3 -26.61 15.60 -3.18
N PHE A 4 -25.31 15.57 -3.48
CA PHE A 4 -24.46 14.41 -3.15
C PHE A 4 -24.42 14.16 -1.63
N GLU A 5 -24.50 15.24 -0.85
CA GLU A 5 -24.57 15.25 0.61
C GLU A 5 -25.84 14.57 1.14
N ASP A 6 -26.88 14.41 0.34
CA ASP A 6 -28.13 13.75 0.77
C ASP A 6 -27.99 12.22 0.84
N LEU A 7 -26.93 11.64 0.27
CA LEU A 7 -26.62 10.21 0.36
C LEU A 7 -26.41 9.78 1.80
N SER A 8 -26.70 8.52 2.15
CA SER A 8 -26.41 8.00 3.49
C SER A 8 -24.89 7.86 3.72
N GLY A 9 -24.46 7.85 4.98
CA GLY A 9 -23.04 7.61 5.31
C GLY A 9 -22.51 6.28 4.77
N GLU A 10 -23.34 5.24 4.76
CA GLU A 10 -22.99 3.92 4.21
C GLU A 10 -22.74 3.97 2.70
N LEU A 11 -23.61 4.64 1.94
CA LEU A 11 -23.42 4.79 0.49
C LEU A 11 -22.18 5.63 0.17
N LEU A 12 -21.92 6.68 0.95
CA LEU A 12 -20.71 7.49 0.81
C LEU A 12 -19.44 6.68 1.09
N MET A 13 -19.44 5.84 2.13
CA MET A 13 -18.30 4.96 2.42
C MET A 13 -18.08 3.97 1.26
N VAL A 14 -19.14 3.36 0.73
CA VAL A 14 -19.02 2.48 -0.44
C VAL A 14 -18.39 3.22 -1.62
N ILE A 15 -18.81 4.46 -1.89
CA ILE A 15 -18.22 5.29 -2.96
C ILE A 15 -16.72 5.52 -2.69
N PHE A 16 -16.36 5.89 -1.46
CA PHE A 16 -14.97 6.11 -1.06
C PHE A 16 -14.12 4.85 -1.23
N GLU A 17 -14.63 3.64 -0.98
CA GLU A 17 -13.88 2.39 -1.17
C GLU A 17 -13.51 2.11 -2.65
N TYR A 18 -14.22 2.72 -3.61
CA TYR A 18 -13.88 2.65 -5.04
C TYR A 18 -12.86 3.71 -5.49
N MET A 19 -12.49 4.65 -4.61
CA MET A 19 -11.60 5.76 -4.91
C MET A 19 -10.19 5.52 -4.35
N ASP A 20 -9.20 6.17 -4.95
CA ASP A 20 -7.86 6.23 -4.36
C ASP A 20 -7.86 7.17 -3.15
N VAL A 21 -7.05 6.85 -2.15
CA VAL A 21 -6.88 7.68 -0.96
C VAL A 21 -6.47 9.12 -1.28
N GLU A 22 -5.67 9.35 -2.34
CA GLU A 22 -5.30 10.70 -2.76
C GLU A 22 -6.54 11.51 -3.18
N ASP A 23 -7.43 10.90 -3.96
CA ASP A 23 -8.66 11.55 -4.44
C ASP A 23 -9.58 11.85 -3.26
N ILE A 24 -9.71 10.91 -2.32
CA ILE A 24 -10.55 11.08 -1.13
C ILE A 24 -10.04 12.24 -0.28
N TRP A 25 -8.73 12.28 -0.03
CA TRP A 25 -8.11 13.34 0.74
C TRP A 25 -8.10 14.68 0.02
N THR A 26 -8.01 14.70 -1.31
CA THR A 26 -7.99 15.96 -2.05
C THR A 26 -9.39 16.55 -2.22
N ILE A 27 -10.39 15.69 -2.44
CA ILE A 27 -11.75 16.11 -2.78
C ILE A 27 -12.59 16.31 -1.53
N PHE A 28 -12.60 15.34 -0.60
CA PHE A 28 -13.58 15.30 0.50
C PHE A 28 -13.03 15.76 1.84
N PHE A 29 -11.71 15.67 2.05
CA PHE A 29 -11.10 16.18 3.27
C PHE A 29 -11.26 17.69 3.34
N ASN A 30 -11.73 18.19 4.48
CA ASN A 30 -12.06 19.60 4.73
C ASN A 30 -13.26 20.16 3.95
N MET A 31 -14.03 19.36 3.23
CA MET A 31 -15.29 19.84 2.66
C MET A 31 -16.30 20.20 3.74
N ASN A 32 -16.53 19.28 4.69
CA ASN A 32 -17.37 19.51 5.86
C ASN A 32 -17.06 18.47 6.95
N THR A 33 -17.60 18.71 8.15
CA THR A 33 -17.38 17.85 9.32
C THR A 33 -17.85 16.42 9.10
N ARG A 34 -18.97 16.23 8.37
CA ARG A 34 -19.52 14.90 8.11
C ARG A 34 -18.60 14.06 7.22
N PHE A 35 -18.09 14.62 6.13
CA PHE A 35 -17.14 13.90 5.27
C PHE A 35 -15.83 13.61 6.03
N ASN A 36 -15.33 14.55 6.83
CA ASN A 36 -14.16 14.30 7.67
C ASN A 36 -14.40 13.12 8.63
N THR A 37 -15.56 13.05 9.28
CA THR A 37 -15.93 11.91 10.13
C THR A 37 -15.95 10.60 9.36
N LEU A 38 -16.47 10.59 8.13
CA LEU A 38 -16.53 9.37 7.31
C LEU A 38 -15.14 8.92 6.83
N VAL A 39 -14.27 9.84 6.42
CA VAL A 39 -12.90 9.53 5.98
C VAL A 39 -12.08 8.89 7.11
N PHE A 40 -12.34 9.29 8.36
CA PHE A 40 -11.69 8.72 9.55
C PHE A 40 -12.47 7.55 10.19
N ASP A 41 -13.57 7.11 9.60
CA ASP A 41 -14.34 5.99 10.13
C ASP A 41 -13.52 4.70 9.99
N SER A 42 -13.27 4.00 11.09
CA SER A 42 -12.48 2.76 11.13
C SER A 42 -13.02 1.62 10.26
N ARG A 43 -14.28 1.70 9.83
CA ARG A 43 -14.91 0.71 8.96
C ARG A 43 -14.53 0.90 7.49
N LEU A 44 -14.09 2.10 7.12
CA LEU A 44 -13.76 2.46 5.75
C LEU A 44 -12.46 1.76 5.31
N ARG A 45 -12.51 1.05 4.18
CA ARG A 45 -11.38 0.30 3.64
C ARG A 45 -10.78 0.98 2.42
N LEU A 46 -9.73 1.75 2.64
CA LEU A 46 -9.13 2.57 1.61
C LEU A 46 -8.06 1.81 0.82
N THR A 47 -8.00 2.12 -0.48
CA THR A 47 -6.89 1.72 -1.35
C THR A 47 -5.96 2.90 -1.57
N ALA A 48 -4.69 2.70 -1.25
CA ALA A 48 -3.62 3.65 -1.53
C ALA A 48 -2.79 3.12 -2.71
N ASN A 49 -3.15 3.52 -3.92
CA ASN A 49 -2.41 3.18 -5.13
C ASN A 49 -1.48 4.31 -5.56
N ILE A 50 -0.32 4.35 -4.93
CA ILE A 50 0.70 5.38 -5.21
C ILE A 50 1.72 4.94 -6.26
N SER A 51 1.47 3.80 -6.93
CA SER A 51 2.39 3.24 -7.94
C SER A 51 2.60 4.10 -9.18
N LYS A 52 1.67 5.02 -9.47
CA LYS A 52 1.65 5.83 -10.71
C LYS A 52 1.76 7.33 -10.48
N ILE A 53 1.77 7.79 -9.23
CA ILE A 53 1.84 9.21 -8.92
C ILE A 53 3.28 9.74 -9.07
N ASP A 54 3.42 11.03 -9.36
CA ASP A 54 4.73 11.67 -9.44
C ASP A 54 5.38 11.86 -8.06
N LYS A 55 6.68 12.16 -8.04
CA LYS A 55 7.44 12.34 -6.81
C LYS A 55 6.84 13.39 -5.87
N ALA A 56 6.43 14.55 -6.39
CA ALA A 56 5.96 15.64 -5.53
C ALA A 56 4.65 15.27 -4.84
N LYS A 57 3.76 14.57 -5.53
CA LYS A 57 2.56 13.99 -4.93
C LYS A 57 2.89 12.88 -3.93
N PHE A 58 3.82 12.00 -4.26
CA PHE A 58 4.27 10.93 -3.38
C PHE A 58 4.85 11.46 -2.06
N ASP A 59 5.72 12.47 -2.12
CA ASP A 59 6.33 13.05 -0.93
C ASP A 59 5.26 13.69 -0.04
N LYS A 60 4.26 14.38 -0.64
CA LYS A 60 3.09 14.91 0.09
C LYS A 60 2.26 13.79 0.72
N PHE A 61 2.03 12.70 0.00
CA PHE A 61 1.35 11.52 0.54
C PHE A 61 2.09 11.00 1.78
N CYS A 62 3.41 10.76 1.68
CA CYS A 62 4.22 10.29 2.81
C CYS A 62 4.16 11.23 4.02
N LEU A 63 4.23 12.55 3.81
CA LEU A 63 4.06 13.53 4.88
C LEU A 63 2.65 13.51 5.50
N SER A 64 1.63 13.27 4.68
CA SER A 64 0.25 13.22 5.15
C SER A 64 -0.04 11.98 6.00
N LEU A 65 0.68 10.86 5.82
CA LEU A 65 0.53 9.65 6.64
C LEU A 65 0.74 9.91 8.15
N PHE A 66 1.52 10.92 8.51
CA PHE A 66 1.70 11.33 9.91
C PHE A 66 0.52 12.13 10.47
N GLN A 67 -0.25 12.76 9.59
CA GLN A 67 -1.38 13.62 9.93
C GLN A 67 -2.71 12.85 9.83
N THR A 68 -2.76 11.86 8.96
CA THR A 68 -3.93 11.05 8.71
C THR A 68 -3.84 9.71 9.41
N ASN A 69 -5.00 9.19 9.80
CA ASN A 69 -5.06 7.89 10.41
C ASN A 69 -4.86 6.80 9.33
N CYS A 70 -3.65 6.21 9.28
CA CYS A 70 -3.31 5.12 8.37
C CYS A 70 -4.05 3.81 8.68
N TYR A 71 -4.78 3.71 9.80
CA TYR A 71 -5.54 2.52 10.17
C TYR A 71 -6.68 2.19 9.18
N ASN A 72 -7.02 3.07 8.25
CA ASN A 72 -8.05 2.78 7.25
C ASN A 72 -7.46 2.30 5.91
N ILE A 73 -6.13 2.33 5.74
CA ILE A 73 -5.48 1.82 4.53
C ILE A 73 -5.52 0.29 4.56
N PHE A 74 -6.40 -0.26 3.73
CA PHE A 74 -6.67 -1.69 3.63
C PHE A 74 -5.85 -2.34 2.52
N THR A 75 -5.62 -1.60 1.43
CA THR A 75 -4.73 -2.01 0.32
C THR A 75 -3.68 -0.94 0.08
N LEU A 76 -2.42 -1.32 -0.04
CA LEU A 76 -1.32 -0.43 -0.40
C LEU A 76 -0.59 -0.98 -1.63
N ILE A 77 -0.37 -0.12 -2.63
CA ILE A 77 0.35 -0.45 -3.87
C ILE A 77 1.54 0.51 -4.02
N LEU A 78 2.75 -0.04 -3.93
CA LEU A 78 4.01 0.69 -4.10
C LEU A 78 4.73 0.23 -5.36
N SER A 79 5.46 1.13 -6.01
CA SER A 79 6.16 0.80 -7.25
C SER A 79 7.46 1.57 -7.43
N ASN A 80 8.55 0.86 -7.69
CA ASN A 80 9.83 1.47 -8.05
C ASN A 80 9.99 1.78 -9.54
N ASN A 81 8.90 1.70 -10.33
CA ASN A 81 8.92 1.79 -11.79
C ASN A 81 10.03 2.71 -12.33
N TYR A 82 10.93 2.06 -13.08
CA TYR A 82 12.31 2.40 -13.43
C TYR A 82 12.55 3.84 -13.91
N TYR A 83 11.51 4.52 -14.39
CA TYR A 83 11.60 5.89 -14.94
C TYR A 83 11.28 7.00 -13.94
N ARG A 84 10.78 6.70 -12.73
CA ARG A 84 10.05 7.74 -11.97
C ARG A 84 10.56 8.13 -10.61
N TYR A 85 11.18 7.25 -9.82
CA TYR A 85 11.73 7.54 -8.46
C TYR A 85 11.72 6.24 -7.63
N PRO A 86 12.71 5.98 -6.75
CA PRO A 86 12.71 4.80 -5.88
C PRO A 86 11.66 4.92 -4.76
N GLN A 87 10.37 4.84 -5.11
CA GLN A 87 9.26 5.05 -4.18
C GLN A 87 9.29 4.09 -2.99
N ILE A 88 9.67 2.83 -3.20
CA ILE A 88 9.65 1.83 -2.12
C ILE A 88 10.72 2.17 -1.08
N GLU A 89 11.96 2.42 -1.50
CA GLU A 89 13.01 2.90 -0.62
C GLU A 89 12.59 4.16 0.14
N GLN A 90 11.98 5.11 -0.57
CA GLN A 90 11.56 6.39 0.01
C GLN A 90 10.38 6.23 0.96
N PHE A 91 9.44 5.33 0.68
CA PHE A 91 8.38 4.94 1.61
C PHE A 91 9.01 4.40 2.89
N LEU A 92 9.93 3.44 2.79
CA LEU A 92 10.61 2.82 3.93
C LEU A 92 11.47 3.79 4.74
N PHE A 93 11.95 4.87 4.13
CA PHE A 93 12.66 5.94 4.84
C PHE A 93 11.71 6.81 5.67
N HIS A 94 10.51 7.11 5.15
CA HIS A 94 9.56 8.01 5.80
C HIS A 94 8.60 7.29 6.75
N THR A 95 8.33 6.01 6.54
CA THR A 95 7.32 5.29 7.32
C THR A 95 7.70 3.84 7.59
N ASN A 96 6.94 3.22 8.48
CA ASN A 96 7.11 1.83 8.87
C ASN A 96 5.75 1.12 8.78
N PHE A 97 5.77 -0.12 8.30
CA PHE A 97 4.55 -0.91 8.15
C PHE A 97 3.80 -1.13 9.48
N ILE A 98 4.46 -1.02 10.64
CA ILE A 98 3.79 -1.12 11.96
C ILE A 98 2.62 -0.14 12.14
N TYR A 99 2.57 0.98 11.41
CA TYR A 99 1.45 1.92 11.48
C TYR A 99 0.22 1.49 10.66
N PHE A 100 0.36 0.47 9.81
CA PHE A 100 -0.67 -0.01 8.90
C PHE A 100 -1.35 -1.28 9.42
N GLN A 101 -1.82 -1.25 10.67
CA GLN A 101 -2.34 -2.46 11.35
C GLN A 101 -3.55 -3.10 10.65
N SER A 102 -4.33 -2.33 9.88
CA SER A 102 -5.47 -2.83 9.11
C SER A 102 -5.12 -3.27 7.69
N LEU A 103 -3.85 -3.17 7.30
CA LEU A 103 -3.42 -3.53 5.95
C LEU A 103 -3.68 -5.01 5.70
N TYR A 104 -4.50 -5.28 4.70
CA TYR A 104 -4.90 -6.62 4.30
C TYR A 104 -4.21 -7.07 3.03
N SER A 105 -3.95 -6.13 2.11
CA SER A 105 -3.29 -6.39 0.84
C SER A 105 -2.11 -5.44 0.64
N LEU A 106 -0.95 -6.01 0.35
CA LEU A 106 0.25 -5.29 -0.05
C LEU A 106 0.67 -5.73 -1.45
N ILE A 107 0.82 -4.77 -2.36
CA ILE A 107 1.29 -5.00 -3.71
C ILE A 107 2.57 -4.21 -3.93
N LEU A 108 3.64 -4.90 -4.30
CA LEU A 108 4.97 -4.35 -4.51
C LEU A 108 5.36 -4.59 -5.97
N ILE A 109 5.67 -3.52 -6.68
CA ILE A 109 6.01 -3.53 -8.10
C ILE A 109 7.44 -3.02 -8.27
N ASP A 110 8.21 -3.70 -9.10
CA ASP A 110 9.61 -3.37 -9.42
C ASP A 110 10.52 -3.31 -8.18
N ILE A 111 10.17 -4.07 -7.14
CA ILE A 111 10.90 -4.09 -5.87
C ILE A 111 12.26 -4.76 -6.03
N ASN A 112 13.30 -4.20 -5.42
CA ASN A 112 14.61 -4.82 -5.41
C ASN A 112 14.79 -5.78 -4.21
N TYR A 113 15.83 -6.61 -4.25
CA TYR A 113 16.11 -7.62 -3.23
C TYR A 113 16.26 -7.01 -1.83
N ASN A 114 16.99 -5.90 -1.71
CA ASN A 114 17.28 -5.29 -0.41
C ASN A 114 16.01 -4.71 0.23
N GLU A 115 15.17 -4.05 -0.57
CA GLU A 115 13.87 -3.55 -0.15
C GLU A 115 12.95 -4.70 0.25
N LEU A 116 12.91 -5.77 -0.54
CA LEU A 116 12.05 -6.92 -0.24
C LEU A 116 12.44 -7.55 1.10
N ILE A 117 13.73 -7.76 1.37
CA ILE A 117 14.20 -8.26 2.67
C ILE A 117 13.89 -7.30 3.82
N ASN A 118 13.91 -6.00 3.60
CA ASN A 118 13.51 -5.03 4.63
C ASN A 118 12.00 -5.13 4.89
N ILE A 119 11.19 -5.16 3.84
CA ILE A 119 9.73 -5.28 3.95
C ILE A 119 9.33 -6.58 4.63
N THR A 120 9.91 -7.72 4.24
CA THR A 120 9.57 -9.03 4.86
C THR A 120 9.78 -9.03 6.38
N LYS A 121 10.76 -8.28 6.89
CA LYS A 121 10.96 -8.13 8.34
C LYS A 121 9.87 -7.29 9.00
N GLN A 122 9.43 -6.22 8.34
CA GLN A 122 8.42 -5.32 8.90
C GLN A 122 7.01 -5.93 8.85
N ILE A 123 6.66 -6.58 7.75
CA ILE A 123 5.30 -7.12 7.56
C ILE A 123 4.98 -8.31 8.48
N LYS A 124 5.97 -8.93 9.15
CA LYS A 124 5.74 -9.94 10.19
C LYS A 124 4.85 -9.44 11.33
N GLN A 125 4.85 -8.13 11.55
CA GLN A 125 4.08 -7.47 12.60
C GLN A 125 2.64 -7.17 12.16
N LEU A 126 2.33 -7.32 10.86
CA LEU A 126 1.00 -7.06 10.31
C LEU A 126 0.11 -8.29 10.50
N ILE A 127 -0.71 -8.25 11.55
CA ILE A 127 -1.61 -9.37 11.89
C ILE A 127 -2.70 -9.61 10.85
N ASN A 128 -3.09 -8.56 10.13
CA ASN A 128 -4.18 -8.59 9.16
C ASN A 128 -3.70 -8.78 7.71
N LEU A 129 -2.38 -8.74 7.47
CA LEU A 129 -1.86 -8.87 6.11
C LEU A 129 -2.10 -10.30 5.60
N ASN A 130 -2.97 -10.41 4.62
CA ASN A 130 -3.43 -11.68 4.09
C ASN A 130 -2.97 -11.93 2.66
N HIS A 131 -2.91 -10.87 1.87
CA HIS A 131 -2.55 -10.89 0.48
C HIS A 131 -1.24 -10.12 0.26
N LEU A 132 -0.24 -10.80 -0.29
CA LEU A 132 1.02 -10.20 -0.69
C LEU A 132 1.27 -10.53 -2.15
N HIS A 133 1.40 -9.49 -2.97
CA HIS A 133 1.80 -9.62 -4.37
C HIS A 133 3.13 -8.91 -4.58
N ILE A 134 4.09 -9.64 -5.13
CA ILE A 134 5.42 -9.14 -5.44
C ILE A 134 5.66 -9.35 -6.93
N ASN A 135 5.99 -8.25 -7.61
CA ASN A 135 6.49 -8.25 -8.97
C ASN A 135 7.87 -7.59 -8.97
N THR A 136 8.86 -8.25 -9.56
CA THR A 136 10.20 -7.69 -9.72
C THR A 136 10.81 -8.05 -11.07
N HIS A 137 11.55 -7.08 -11.61
CA HIS A 137 12.41 -7.25 -12.77
C HIS A 137 13.87 -7.54 -12.38
N GLU A 138 14.21 -7.50 -11.09
CA GLU A 138 15.54 -7.86 -10.64
C GLU A 138 15.74 -9.38 -10.68
N ILE A 139 16.88 -9.79 -11.21
CA ILE A 139 17.29 -11.19 -11.23
C ILE A 139 17.92 -11.51 -9.88
N PHE A 140 17.27 -12.34 -9.09
CA PHE A 140 17.81 -12.83 -7.83
C PHE A 140 18.71 -14.05 -8.06
N HIS A 141 19.89 -14.05 -7.47
CA HIS A 141 20.76 -15.22 -7.43
C HIS A 141 20.17 -16.32 -6.52
N ASP A 142 20.56 -17.58 -6.70
CA ASP A 142 20.00 -18.73 -5.96
C ASP A 142 19.92 -18.51 -4.43
N LYS A 143 20.98 -17.96 -3.83
CA LYS A 143 21.01 -17.67 -2.39
C LYS A 143 19.99 -16.61 -1.98
N GLN A 144 19.77 -15.60 -2.83
CA GLN A 144 18.79 -14.54 -2.60
C GLN A 144 17.37 -15.09 -2.72
N LEU A 145 17.09 -15.91 -3.74
CA LEU A 145 15.81 -16.59 -3.92
C LEU A 145 15.47 -17.45 -2.71
N ILE A 146 16.41 -18.31 -2.26
CA ILE A 146 16.21 -19.15 -1.07
C ILE A 146 15.91 -18.29 0.16
N ASN A 147 16.67 -17.21 0.37
CA ASN A 147 16.48 -16.33 1.53
C ASN A 147 15.12 -15.63 1.51
N VAL A 148 14.73 -15.01 0.40
CA VAL A 148 13.42 -14.34 0.24
C VAL A 148 12.30 -15.34 0.43
N THR A 149 12.42 -16.51 -0.19
CA THR A 149 11.44 -17.60 -0.08
C THR A 149 11.24 -18.00 1.37
N TYR A 150 12.33 -18.22 2.12
CA TYR A 150 12.27 -18.54 3.54
C TYR A 150 11.61 -17.44 4.37
N GLU A 151 11.97 -16.17 4.13
CA GLU A 151 11.37 -15.04 4.85
C GLU A 151 9.88 -14.84 4.56
N LEU A 152 9.43 -15.13 3.34
CA LEU A 152 8.03 -15.01 2.92
C LEU A 152 7.18 -16.17 3.42
N PHE A 153 7.68 -17.42 3.37
CA PHE A 153 6.93 -18.58 3.87
C PHE A 153 6.84 -18.64 5.40
N ASN A 154 7.73 -17.95 6.12
CA ASN A 154 7.64 -17.80 7.56
C ASN A 154 6.71 -16.66 8.03
N GLN A 155 5.91 -16.08 7.12
CA GLN A 155 4.90 -15.08 7.47
C GLN A 155 3.62 -15.77 7.97
N PRO A 156 3.22 -15.63 9.24
CA PRO A 156 2.15 -16.44 9.82
C PRO A 156 0.75 -16.13 9.26
N ASN A 157 0.53 -14.93 8.73
CA ASN A 157 -0.82 -14.42 8.40
C ASN A 157 -1.12 -14.38 6.90
N ILE A 158 -0.09 -14.47 6.05
CA ILE A 158 -0.25 -14.39 4.59
C ILE A 158 -0.85 -15.71 4.09
N ARG A 159 -2.03 -15.63 3.47
CA ARG A 159 -2.72 -16.78 2.87
C ARG A 159 -2.60 -16.82 1.36
N VAL A 160 -2.42 -15.65 0.75
CA VAL A 160 -2.26 -15.54 -0.71
C VAL A 160 -0.94 -14.83 -0.98
N LEU A 161 -0.05 -15.56 -1.63
CA LEU A 161 1.25 -15.08 -2.05
C LEU A 161 1.35 -15.18 -3.58
N GLY A 162 1.41 -14.03 -4.25
CA GLY A 162 1.69 -13.93 -5.68
C GLY A 162 3.12 -13.48 -5.89
N LEU A 163 3.91 -14.30 -6.58
CA LEU A 163 5.30 -13.99 -6.94
C LEU A 163 5.44 -13.97 -8.45
N ASN A 164 5.89 -12.85 -9.00
CA ASN A 164 6.29 -12.72 -10.39
C ASN A 164 7.76 -12.27 -10.43
N PHE A 165 8.63 -13.23 -10.70
CA PHE A 165 10.05 -13.00 -10.96
C PHE A 165 10.28 -13.10 -12.45
N HIS A 166 10.89 -12.10 -13.07
CA HIS A 166 11.37 -12.24 -14.43
C HIS A 166 12.59 -13.18 -14.46
N GLU A 167 12.37 -14.44 -14.81
CA GLU A 167 13.46 -15.37 -15.13
C GLU A 167 14.09 -14.98 -16.46
N VAL A 168 15.39 -14.67 -16.45
CA VAL A 168 16.18 -14.70 -17.67
C VAL A 168 16.59 -16.14 -17.90
N ASN A 169 16.00 -16.79 -18.90
CA ASN A 169 16.50 -18.05 -19.42
C ASN A 169 17.93 -17.84 -19.92
N ILE A 170 18.92 -18.28 -19.13
CA ILE A 170 20.31 -18.37 -19.57
C ILE A 170 20.43 -19.70 -20.34
N TYR A 171 20.43 -19.63 -21.67
CA TYR A 171 20.79 -20.75 -22.55
C TYR A 171 22.30 -20.93 -22.61
#